data_AF-A0A3N2LYT7-F1
#
_entry.id   AF-A0A3N2LYT7-F1
#
_cell.length_a   1.000
_cell.length_b   1.000
_cell.length_c   1.000
_cell.angle_alpha   90.00
_cell.angle_beta   90.00
_cell.angle_gamma   90.00
#
_symmetry.space_group_name_H-M   'P 1'
#
loop_
_entity.id
_entity.type
_entity.pdbx_description
1 polymer ?
#
loop_
_entity_poly.entity_id
_entity_poly.type
_entity_poly.pdbx_seq_one_letter_code
_entity_poly.pdbx_strand_id
1 'polypeptide(L)'
;MTSFLQFVENKKTVSPDDRVVRSAVTSFRESFPSKDCDDITVPALQNWIAHMMIAGLKPASRRKYLSILRALYKEWKDDTESAAIFDEVKELAAQDIEEGVDRANANCDMIRRLLNITPTSSDYEIITIFLYLLFDPGIGLPELIRLKFGDDTPAILQLDEIIDSMRASKRKRYVFGLEQGKKREGRIIGDLLHQMYGTISAYGLELGQEISRDTITSIWIAAAFRIGIQPEEIRAIVRSIPKEYSFLQYILPAELETADRLRLMQKVADSIHDAASRWFVMKMRPGNTPDDIKTAISETDGKMLYDMTFYYPTQQLVIADKKGKRKKIEKPYLPSILFFKMRKDKVAPLFRNIGELAWCYRWSNTPDSPYCAISLREMKAFQKHIGSFTPDVRMEIVTLDTPLAVNQQVRIDGYGALDNQLGVIRSIHNSNGTRTYTLALSGKEFATWTVKDIEEIYLQPIS
;
A
#
# COMPACT_ATOMS: atom_id res chain seq x y z
N MET A 1 23.16 -31.99 -19.64
CA MET A 1 21.80 -32.28 -20.15
C MET A 1 21.17 -30.96 -20.55
N THR A 2 20.52 -30.87 -21.71
CA THR A 2 19.66 -29.74 -22.07
C THR A 2 18.44 -29.73 -21.14
N SER A 3 17.99 -28.55 -20.70
CA SER A 3 16.86 -28.44 -19.76
C SER A 3 15.57 -29.00 -20.38
N PHE A 4 14.63 -29.46 -19.54
CA PHE A 4 13.35 -29.99 -20.05
C PHE A 4 12.59 -28.95 -20.88
N LEU A 5 12.65 -27.67 -20.50
CA LEU A 5 12.07 -26.56 -21.28
C LEU A 5 12.65 -26.51 -22.70
N GLN A 6 13.97 -26.65 -22.86
CA GLN A 6 14.62 -26.66 -24.18
C GLN A 6 14.25 -27.90 -25.01
N PHE A 7 14.08 -29.07 -24.37
CA PHE A 7 13.61 -30.27 -25.05
C PHE A 7 12.19 -30.08 -25.61
N VAL A 8 11.29 -29.53 -24.80
CA VAL A 8 9.90 -29.24 -25.18
C VAL A 8 9.84 -28.19 -26.30
N GLU A 9 10.71 -27.18 -26.28
CA GLU A 9 10.87 -26.21 -27.37
C GLU A 9 11.25 -26.86 -28.70
N ASN A 10 12.23 -27.76 -28.67
CA ASN A 10 12.67 -28.45 -29.87
C ASN A 10 11.55 -29.36 -30.42
N LYS A 11 10.78 -30.02 -29.54
CA LYS A 11 9.61 -30.83 -29.96
C LYS A 11 8.50 -30.01 -30.61
N LYS A 12 8.30 -28.74 -30.21
CA LYS A 12 7.38 -27.81 -30.88
C LYS A 12 7.75 -27.58 -32.36
N THR A 13 9.04 -27.61 -32.68
CA THR A 13 9.53 -27.40 -34.06
C THR A 13 9.52 -28.65 -34.92
N VAL A 14 9.62 -29.84 -34.32
CA VAL A 14 9.74 -31.13 -35.02
C VAL A 14 8.38 -31.80 -35.30
N SER A 15 7.33 -31.48 -34.54
CA SER A 15 5.98 -32.05 -34.74
C SER A 15 4.91 -30.97 -35.03
N PRO A 16 4.96 -30.30 -36.20
CA PRO A 16 4.09 -29.16 -36.52
C PRO A 16 2.61 -29.52 -36.71
N ASP A 17 2.25 -30.78 -36.97
CA ASP A 17 0.90 -31.16 -37.37
C ASP A 17 -0.06 -31.44 -36.19
N ASP A 18 0.45 -31.69 -34.98
CA ASP A 18 -0.41 -31.89 -33.80
C ASP A 18 -0.72 -30.55 -33.11
N ARG A 19 -1.88 -29.99 -33.46
CA ARG A 19 -2.38 -28.73 -32.87
C ARG A 19 -2.52 -28.82 -31.34
N VAL A 20 -2.87 -29.97 -30.78
CA VAL A 20 -3.14 -30.09 -29.34
C VAL A 20 -1.84 -30.17 -28.55
N VAL A 21 -0.85 -30.88 -29.06
CA VAL A 21 0.51 -30.90 -28.48
C VAL A 21 1.10 -29.49 -28.48
N ARG A 22 0.98 -28.74 -29.59
CA ARG A 22 1.45 -27.35 -29.65
C ARG A 22 0.78 -26.44 -28.62
N SER A 23 -0.53 -26.59 -28.40
CA SER A 23 -1.24 -25.80 -27.39
C SER A 23 -0.80 -26.14 -25.97
N ALA A 24 -0.63 -27.43 -25.65
CA ALA A 24 -0.14 -27.86 -24.33
C ALA A 24 1.27 -27.35 -24.04
N VAL A 25 2.17 -27.48 -25.02
CA VAL A 25 3.56 -26.99 -24.93
C VAL A 25 3.62 -25.46 -24.80
N THR A 26 2.79 -24.75 -25.55
CA THR A 26 2.75 -23.28 -25.49
C THR A 26 2.23 -22.80 -24.14
N SER A 27 1.15 -23.40 -23.64
CA SER A 27 0.60 -23.09 -22.32
C SER A 27 1.61 -23.35 -21.20
N PHE A 28 2.37 -24.45 -21.29
CA PHE A 28 3.42 -24.74 -20.32
C PHE A 28 4.52 -23.66 -20.36
N ARG A 29 5.07 -23.35 -21.54
CA ARG A 29 6.10 -22.32 -21.68
C ARG A 29 5.68 -20.95 -21.17
N GLU A 30 4.47 -20.51 -21.49
CA GLU A 30 3.96 -19.20 -21.05
C GLU A 30 3.87 -19.11 -19.52
N SER A 31 3.75 -20.25 -18.83
CA SER A 31 3.76 -20.31 -17.36
C SER A 31 5.17 -20.33 -16.75
N PHE A 32 6.23 -20.55 -17.54
CA PHE A 32 7.63 -20.59 -17.10
C PHE A 32 8.52 -19.69 -17.97
N PRO A 33 8.45 -18.36 -17.80
CA PRO A 33 9.21 -17.41 -18.62
C PRO A 33 10.73 -17.43 -18.34
N SER A 34 11.20 -18.01 -17.23
CA SER A 34 12.64 -18.14 -16.94
C SER A 34 13.25 -19.35 -17.66
N LYS A 35 14.44 -19.16 -18.23
CA LYS A 35 15.19 -20.19 -18.98
C LYS A 35 15.85 -21.26 -18.10
N ASP A 36 15.73 -21.13 -16.77
CA ASP A 36 16.48 -21.90 -15.78
C ASP A 36 15.57 -22.85 -15.00
N CYS A 37 14.83 -23.71 -15.71
CA CYS A 37 14.15 -24.85 -15.11
C CYS A 37 14.86 -26.12 -15.57
N ASP A 38 15.87 -26.55 -14.81
CA ASP A 38 16.66 -27.75 -15.09
C ASP A 38 15.78 -29.02 -15.04
N ASP A 39 14.78 -29.04 -14.16
CA ASP A 39 13.82 -30.13 -14.02
C ASP A 39 12.43 -29.65 -13.56
N ILE A 40 11.39 -30.42 -13.89
CA ILE A 40 10.02 -30.13 -13.46
C ILE A 40 9.82 -30.58 -12.01
N THR A 41 9.20 -29.71 -11.21
CA THR A 41 8.78 -30.02 -9.85
C THR A 41 7.26 -30.09 -9.73
N VAL A 42 6.76 -30.75 -8.68
CA VAL A 42 5.32 -30.80 -8.37
C VAL A 42 4.74 -29.39 -8.18
N PRO A 43 5.37 -28.45 -7.44
CA PRO A 43 4.91 -27.06 -7.35
C PRO A 43 4.79 -26.34 -8.69
N ALA A 44 5.75 -26.57 -9.61
CA ALA A 44 5.67 -26.02 -10.95
C ALA A 44 4.42 -26.55 -11.70
N LEU A 45 4.18 -27.86 -11.68
CA LEU A 45 2.99 -28.44 -12.31
C LEU A 45 1.69 -27.92 -11.68
N GLN A 46 1.65 -27.76 -10.36
CA GLN A 46 0.51 -27.21 -9.63
C GLN A 46 0.19 -25.77 -10.09
N ASN A 47 1.20 -24.90 -10.19
CA ASN A 47 1.03 -23.54 -10.70
C ASN A 47 0.57 -23.49 -12.15
N TRP A 48 1.13 -24.33 -13.02
CA TRP A 48 0.70 -24.43 -14.40
C TRP A 48 -0.77 -24.88 -14.52
N ILE A 49 -1.20 -25.85 -13.71
CA ILE A 49 -2.61 -26.28 -13.69
C ILE A 49 -3.52 -25.16 -13.17
N ALA A 50 -3.10 -24.43 -12.14
CA ALA A 50 -3.84 -23.27 -11.63
C ALA A 50 -4.01 -22.18 -12.70
N HIS A 51 -2.97 -21.89 -13.50
CA HIS A 51 -3.10 -20.97 -14.64
C HIS A 51 -4.11 -21.46 -15.68
N MET A 52 -4.08 -22.75 -16.02
CA MET A 52 -5.07 -23.33 -16.93
C MET A 52 -6.50 -23.23 -16.36
N MET A 53 -6.67 -23.38 -15.05
CA MET A 53 -7.96 -23.20 -14.38
C MET A 53 -8.43 -21.75 -14.55
N ILE A 54 -7.61 -20.78 -14.18
CA ILE A 54 -7.96 -19.36 -14.31
C ILE A 54 -8.25 -18.94 -15.76
N ALA A 55 -7.58 -19.55 -16.74
CA ALA A 55 -7.84 -19.35 -18.15
C ALA A 55 -9.14 -20.04 -18.66
N GLY A 56 -9.88 -20.74 -17.80
CA GLY A 56 -11.16 -21.36 -18.12
C GLY A 56 -11.06 -22.72 -18.81
N LEU A 57 -9.92 -23.41 -18.73
CA LEU A 57 -9.78 -24.73 -19.34
C LEU A 57 -10.57 -25.79 -18.55
N LYS A 58 -11.47 -26.49 -19.26
CA LYS A 58 -12.22 -27.63 -18.73
C LYS A 58 -11.29 -28.73 -18.19
N PRO A 59 -11.69 -29.49 -17.15
CA PRO A 59 -10.85 -30.57 -16.59
C PRO A 59 -10.36 -31.58 -17.63
N ALA A 60 -11.20 -31.92 -18.62
CA ALA A 60 -10.81 -32.82 -19.70
C ALA A 60 -9.61 -32.30 -20.51
N SER A 61 -9.57 -31.00 -20.80
CA SER A 61 -8.46 -30.36 -21.50
C SER A 61 -7.20 -30.32 -20.63
N ARG A 62 -7.33 -29.99 -19.35
CA ARG A 62 -6.20 -29.98 -18.38
C ARG A 62 -5.57 -31.37 -18.25
N ARG A 63 -6.38 -32.41 -18.05
CA ARG A 63 -5.90 -33.81 -18.02
C ARG A 63 -5.21 -34.22 -19.31
N LYS A 64 -5.74 -33.80 -20.47
CA LYS A 64 -5.12 -34.07 -21.77
C LYS A 64 -3.75 -33.40 -21.88
N TYR A 65 -3.63 -32.14 -21.47
CA TYR A 65 -2.35 -31.41 -21.50
C TYR A 65 -1.33 -32.03 -20.54
N LEU A 66 -1.77 -32.42 -19.34
CA LEU A 66 -0.93 -33.12 -18.37
C LEU A 66 -0.41 -34.45 -18.93
N SER A 67 -1.25 -35.22 -19.62
CA SER A 67 -0.85 -36.48 -20.25
C SER A 67 0.17 -36.28 -21.38
N ILE A 68 0.04 -35.20 -22.15
CA ILE A 68 0.99 -34.86 -23.22
C ILE A 68 2.36 -34.52 -22.62
N LEU A 69 2.40 -33.65 -21.61
CA LEU A 69 3.66 -33.33 -20.94
C LEU A 69 4.28 -34.55 -20.25
N ARG A 70 3.47 -35.41 -19.63
CA ARG A 70 3.97 -36.66 -19.04
C ARG A 70 4.69 -37.53 -20.08
N ALA A 71 4.13 -37.66 -21.29
CA ALA A 71 4.75 -38.44 -22.36
C ALA A 71 6.08 -37.81 -22.82
N LEU A 72 6.10 -36.48 -22.99
CA LEU A 72 7.33 -35.75 -23.33
C LEU A 72 8.39 -35.85 -22.24
N TYR A 73 7.99 -35.83 -20.97
CA TYR A 73 8.89 -35.95 -19.83
C TYR A 73 9.52 -37.34 -19.73
N LYS A 74 8.73 -38.40 -19.96
CA LYS A 74 9.25 -39.78 -20.08
C LYS A 74 10.26 -39.92 -21.22
N GLU A 75 9.97 -39.32 -22.37
CA GLU A 75 10.89 -39.33 -23.51
C GLU A 75 12.21 -38.61 -23.19
N TRP A 76 12.17 -37.52 -22.42
CA TRP A 76 13.36 -36.75 -22.05
C TRP A 76 14.22 -37.44 -20.99
N LYS A 77 13.61 -38.06 -19.96
CA LYS A 77 14.34 -38.73 -18.86
C LYS A 77 14.79 -40.15 -19.18
N ASP A 78 14.18 -40.80 -20.19
CA ASP A 78 14.34 -42.24 -20.47
C ASP A 78 14.04 -43.12 -19.23
N ASP A 79 13.15 -42.63 -18.35
CA ASP A 79 12.78 -43.28 -17.09
C ASP A 79 11.29 -43.10 -16.79
N THR A 80 10.67 -44.18 -16.31
CA THR A 80 9.25 -44.24 -15.99
C THR A 80 8.96 -43.80 -14.55
N GLU A 81 9.89 -44.00 -13.61
CA GLU A 81 9.74 -43.60 -12.20
C GLU A 81 9.75 -42.07 -12.06
N SER A 82 10.59 -41.39 -12.83
CA SER A 82 10.66 -39.92 -12.90
C SER A 82 9.30 -39.26 -13.25
N ALA A 83 8.37 -39.97 -13.90
CA ALA A 83 7.06 -39.42 -14.27
C ALA A 83 5.98 -39.50 -13.17
N ALA A 84 6.32 -39.95 -11.95
CA ALA A 84 5.39 -40.05 -10.82
C ALA A 84 4.88 -38.69 -10.33
N ILE A 85 5.67 -37.61 -10.51
CA ILE A 85 5.27 -36.23 -10.17
C ILE A 85 3.99 -35.78 -10.87
N PHE A 86 3.68 -36.36 -12.04
CA PHE A 86 2.45 -36.07 -12.80
C PHE A 86 1.23 -36.77 -12.19
N ASP A 87 1.42 -37.87 -11.46
CA ASP A 87 0.35 -38.57 -10.78
C ASP A 87 -0.09 -37.81 -9.52
N GLU A 88 0.83 -37.10 -8.85
CA GLU A 88 0.56 -36.27 -7.67
C GLU A 88 -0.38 -35.09 -7.95
N VAL A 89 -0.40 -34.58 -9.18
CA VAL A 89 -1.20 -33.41 -9.58
C VAL A 89 -2.48 -33.75 -10.36
N LYS A 90 -2.79 -35.04 -10.53
CA LYS A 90 -3.97 -35.49 -11.30
C LYS A 90 -5.28 -35.01 -10.72
N GLU A 91 -5.43 -35.05 -9.39
CA GLU A 91 -6.65 -34.62 -8.71
C GLU A 91 -6.92 -33.14 -8.93
N LEU A 92 -5.88 -32.30 -8.83
CA LEU A 92 -5.98 -30.87 -9.15
C LEU A 92 -6.39 -30.63 -10.62
N ALA A 93 -5.82 -31.40 -11.56
CA ALA A 93 -6.20 -31.30 -12.97
C ALA A 93 -7.64 -31.77 -13.26
N ALA A 94 -8.20 -32.63 -12.40
CA ALA A 94 -9.55 -33.15 -12.52
C ALA A 94 -10.62 -32.27 -11.86
N GLN A 95 -10.23 -31.40 -10.93
CA GLN A 95 -11.13 -30.54 -10.18
C GLN A 95 -11.83 -29.52 -11.07
N ASP A 96 -13.16 -29.40 -10.97
CA ASP A 96 -13.93 -28.34 -11.62
C ASP A 96 -13.75 -26.99 -10.91
N ILE A 97 -13.89 -25.92 -11.68
CA ILE A 97 -13.92 -24.56 -11.11
C ILE A 97 -15.36 -24.29 -10.70
N GLU A 98 -15.56 -23.85 -9.45
CA GLU A 98 -16.88 -23.46 -8.99
C GLU A 98 -17.38 -22.24 -9.76
N GLU A 99 -18.69 -22.17 -10.04
CA GLU A 99 -19.36 -21.02 -10.67
C GLU A 99 -19.06 -19.67 -9.97
N GLY A 100 -18.62 -19.71 -8.71
CA GLY A 100 -18.28 -18.52 -7.95
C GLY A 100 -17.04 -17.77 -8.45
N VAL A 101 -16.17 -18.35 -9.29
CA VAL A 101 -15.05 -17.61 -9.90
C VAL A 101 -15.55 -16.55 -10.88
N ASP A 102 -16.54 -16.88 -11.71
CA ASP A 102 -17.15 -15.92 -12.64
C ASP A 102 -17.87 -14.81 -11.88
N ARG A 103 -18.55 -15.18 -10.77
CA ARG A 103 -19.19 -14.21 -9.87
C ARG A 103 -18.18 -13.26 -9.22
N ALA A 104 -17.05 -13.78 -8.72
CA ALA A 104 -16.00 -12.98 -8.13
C ALA A 104 -15.41 -11.98 -9.14
N ASN A 105 -15.21 -12.43 -10.38
CA ASN A 105 -14.81 -11.56 -11.49
C ASN A 105 -15.85 -10.47 -11.78
N ALA A 106 -17.12 -10.83 -11.93
CA ALA A 106 -18.19 -9.86 -12.17
C ALA A 106 -18.30 -8.83 -11.04
N ASN A 107 -18.20 -9.27 -9.78
CA ASN A 107 -18.18 -8.37 -8.62
C ASN A 107 -16.97 -7.43 -8.64
N CYS A 108 -15.79 -7.92 -9.04
CA CYS A 108 -14.59 -7.10 -9.18
C CYS A 108 -14.83 -5.91 -10.15
N ASP A 109 -15.57 -6.12 -11.24
CA ASP A 109 -15.91 -5.06 -12.21
C ASP A 109 -16.89 -4.02 -11.63
N MET A 110 -17.70 -4.43 -10.65
CA MET A 110 -18.68 -3.55 -10.00
C MET A 110 -18.09 -2.72 -8.85
N ILE A 111 -16.90 -3.07 -8.33
CA ILE A 111 -16.25 -2.35 -7.22
C ILE A 111 -16.14 -0.84 -7.49
N ARG A 112 -15.91 -0.43 -8.74
CA ARG A 112 -15.83 0.99 -9.12
C ARG A 112 -17.06 1.82 -8.71
N ARG A 113 -18.22 1.19 -8.54
CA ARG A 113 -19.46 1.85 -8.08
C ARG A 113 -19.37 2.27 -6.61
N LEU A 114 -18.59 1.55 -5.81
CA LEU A 114 -18.39 1.79 -4.37
C LEU A 114 -17.34 2.88 -4.10
N LEU A 115 -16.41 3.10 -5.03
CA LEU A 115 -15.26 4.01 -4.84
C LEU A 115 -15.61 5.50 -4.81
N ASN A 116 -16.82 5.87 -5.26
CA ASN A 116 -17.25 7.28 -5.35
C ASN A 116 -18.18 7.70 -4.20
N ILE A 117 -18.30 6.89 -3.15
CA ILE A 117 -19.18 7.18 -2.02
C ILE A 117 -18.64 8.34 -1.19
N THR A 118 -19.50 9.26 -0.77
CA THR A 118 -19.13 10.43 0.04
C THR A 118 -19.42 10.21 1.54
N PRO A 119 -18.70 10.89 2.46
CA PRO A 119 -18.97 10.81 3.91
C PRO A 119 -20.38 11.18 4.35
N THR A 120 -21.15 11.86 3.50
CA THR A 120 -22.54 12.24 3.75
C THR A 120 -23.54 11.12 3.47
N SER A 121 -23.11 10.04 2.81
CA SER A 121 -23.97 8.88 2.55
C SER A 121 -24.20 8.07 3.82
N SER A 122 -25.43 7.56 4.00
CA SER A 122 -25.75 6.60 5.06
C SER A 122 -24.95 5.30 4.94
N ASP A 123 -24.55 4.94 3.72
CA ASP A 123 -23.82 3.70 3.44
C ASP A 123 -22.30 3.84 3.62
N TYR A 124 -21.81 5.05 3.90
CA TYR A 124 -20.39 5.38 3.85
C TYR A 124 -19.54 4.48 4.75
N GLU A 125 -19.92 4.29 6.02
CA GLU A 125 -19.14 3.47 6.95
C GLU A 125 -19.10 2.00 6.52
N ILE A 126 -20.23 1.44 6.07
CA ILE A 126 -20.33 0.04 5.63
C ILE A 126 -19.52 -0.21 4.36
N ILE A 127 -19.61 0.68 3.36
CA ILE A 127 -18.83 0.58 2.14
C ILE A 127 -17.34 0.73 2.45
N THR A 128 -16.97 1.67 3.33
CA THR A 128 -15.58 1.88 3.73
C THR A 128 -15.01 0.66 4.46
N ILE A 129 -15.79 0.00 5.31
CA ILE A 129 -15.42 -1.28 5.95
C ILE A 129 -15.21 -2.37 4.89
N PHE A 130 -16.13 -2.50 3.94
CA PHE A 130 -16.00 -3.47 2.84
C PHE A 130 -14.72 -3.23 2.03
N LEU A 131 -14.44 -1.97 1.66
CA LEU A 131 -13.22 -1.60 0.94
C LEU A 131 -11.95 -1.86 1.76
N TYR A 132 -11.98 -1.62 3.07
CA TYR A 132 -10.85 -1.95 3.95
C TYR A 132 -10.57 -3.46 3.93
N LEU A 133 -11.60 -4.29 4.10
CA LEU A 133 -11.49 -5.74 4.04
C LEU A 133 -11.05 -6.23 2.65
N LEU A 134 -11.43 -5.52 1.59
CA LEU A 134 -10.97 -5.81 0.24
C LEU A 134 -9.48 -5.50 0.09
N PHE A 135 -9.01 -4.34 0.54
CA PHE A 135 -7.60 -3.94 0.40
C PHE A 135 -6.64 -4.66 1.37
N ASP A 136 -7.15 -5.19 2.48
CA ASP A 136 -6.39 -6.04 3.40
C ASP A 136 -6.93 -7.50 3.40
N PRO A 137 -6.52 -8.36 2.45
CA PRO A 137 -6.85 -9.79 2.40
C PRO A 137 -6.41 -10.60 3.65
N GLY A 138 -5.53 -10.03 4.50
CA GLY A 138 -5.00 -10.69 5.70
C GLY A 138 -5.82 -10.44 6.95
N ILE A 139 -6.55 -9.32 7.02
CA ILE A 139 -7.31 -8.96 8.23
C ILE A 139 -8.59 -9.80 8.38
N GLY A 140 -8.87 -10.24 9.60
CA GLY A 140 -10.15 -10.86 9.96
C GLY A 140 -11.14 -9.83 10.53
N LEU A 141 -12.41 -10.23 10.64
CA LEU A 141 -13.46 -9.37 11.20
C LEU A 141 -13.21 -8.99 12.67
N PRO A 142 -12.74 -9.90 13.56
CA PRO A 142 -12.38 -9.54 14.93
C PRO A 142 -11.31 -8.45 15.01
N GLU A 143 -10.25 -8.59 14.20
CA GLU A 143 -9.14 -7.64 14.17
C GLU A 143 -9.61 -6.28 13.63
N LEU A 144 -10.43 -6.26 12.58
CA LEU A 144 -11.04 -5.04 12.03
C LEU A 144 -11.89 -4.30 13.07
N ILE A 145 -12.76 -5.01 13.80
CA ILE A 145 -13.64 -4.40 14.82
C ILE A 145 -12.83 -3.72 15.92
N ARG A 146 -11.66 -4.27 16.25
CA ARG A 146 -10.77 -3.78 17.30
C ARG A 146 -9.80 -2.71 16.81
N LEU A 147 -9.73 -2.43 15.51
CA LEU A 147 -8.79 -1.49 14.90
C LEU A 147 -8.96 -0.08 15.46
N LYS A 148 -7.88 0.49 15.99
CA LYS A 148 -7.84 1.83 16.57
C LYS A 148 -6.99 2.77 15.73
N PHE A 149 -7.26 4.06 15.89
CA PHE A 149 -6.39 5.07 15.31
C PHE A 149 -5.01 5.02 15.94
N GLY A 150 -3.98 4.83 15.12
CA GLY A 150 -2.58 4.75 15.55
C GLY A 150 -2.07 3.32 15.71
N ASP A 151 -2.92 2.32 15.55
CA ASP A 151 -2.46 0.93 15.40
C ASP A 151 -1.59 0.81 14.14
N ASP A 152 -0.69 -0.17 14.15
CA ASP A 152 0.12 -0.49 12.98
C ASP A 152 -0.75 -1.20 11.93
N THR A 153 -0.68 -0.72 10.69
CA THR A 153 -1.47 -1.24 9.57
C THR A 153 -0.58 -1.41 8.37
N PRO A 154 -0.87 -2.35 7.46
CA PRO A 154 -0.10 -2.49 6.23
C PRO A 154 0.05 -1.14 5.52
N ALA A 155 1.27 -0.81 5.09
CA ALA A 155 1.60 0.45 4.42
C ALA A 155 1.05 0.46 2.98
N ILE A 156 -0.27 0.46 2.88
CA ILE A 156 -1.05 0.45 1.65
C ILE A 156 -1.83 1.77 1.58
N LEU A 157 -1.67 2.49 0.49
CA LEU A 157 -2.13 3.88 0.35
C LEU A 157 -3.65 4.00 0.53
N GLN A 158 -4.40 3.05 -0.03
CA GLN A 158 -5.86 2.99 0.07
C GLN A 158 -6.33 2.71 1.50
N LEU A 159 -5.58 1.92 2.28
CA LEU A 159 -5.90 1.69 3.69
C LEU A 159 -5.67 2.98 4.51
N ASP A 160 -4.57 3.68 4.26
CA ASP A 160 -4.27 4.97 4.90
C ASP A 160 -5.35 6.02 4.59
N GLU A 161 -5.80 6.10 3.34
CA GLU A 161 -6.90 6.99 2.92
C GLU A 161 -8.21 6.67 3.64
N ILE A 162 -8.56 5.38 3.73
CA ILE A 162 -9.73 4.92 4.47
C ILE A 162 -9.63 5.33 5.94
N ILE A 163 -8.52 5.01 6.62
CA ILE A 163 -8.33 5.32 8.04
C ILE A 163 -8.43 6.84 8.26
N ASP A 164 -7.75 7.64 7.43
CA ASP A 164 -7.78 9.09 7.56
C ASP A 164 -9.19 9.67 7.32
N SER A 165 -9.93 9.15 6.35
CA SER A 165 -11.30 9.60 6.06
C SER A 165 -12.29 9.30 7.18
N MET A 166 -12.07 8.21 7.93
CA MET A 166 -12.89 7.82 9.08
C MET A 166 -12.62 8.67 10.33
N ARG A 167 -11.59 9.52 10.32
CA ARG A 167 -11.18 10.36 11.44
C ARG A 167 -12.04 11.63 11.54
N ALA A 168 -13.29 11.47 11.98
CA ALA A 168 -14.21 12.60 12.21
C ALA A 168 -13.85 13.45 13.45
N SER A 169 -13.17 12.87 14.45
CA SER A 169 -12.78 13.57 15.69
C SER A 169 -11.52 12.96 16.29
N LYS A 170 -10.68 13.80 16.91
CA LYS A 170 -9.48 13.36 17.65
C LYS A 170 -9.80 12.49 18.87
N ARG A 171 -11.04 12.50 19.36
CA ARG A 171 -11.48 11.70 20.53
C ARG A 171 -11.95 10.28 20.15
N LYS A 172 -12.16 9.99 18.87
CA LYS A 172 -12.61 8.66 18.41
C LYS A 172 -11.45 7.68 18.62
N ARG A 173 -11.71 6.58 19.33
CA ARG A 173 -10.70 5.54 19.62
C ARG A 173 -10.57 4.53 18.49
N TYR A 174 -11.70 3.95 18.07
CA TYR A 174 -11.77 2.94 17.00
C TYR A 174 -11.93 3.59 15.63
N VAL A 175 -11.34 2.98 14.60
CA VAL A 175 -11.48 3.48 13.21
C VAL A 175 -12.95 3.42 12.78
N PHE A 176 -13.61 2.29 13.00
CA PHE A 176 -15.02 2.07 12.70
C PHE A 176 -15.88 2.14 13.96
N GLY A 177 -17.01 2.85 13.90
CA GLY A 177 -17.90 3.13 15.04
C GLY A 177 -18.92 2.03 15.30
N LEU A 178 -18.48 0.79 15.51
CA LEU A 178 -19.34 -0.40 15.58
C LEU A 178 -19.90 -0.70 16.98
N GLU A 179 -20.16 0.35 17.77
CA GLU A 179 -20.67 0.25 19.14
C GLU A 179 -19.84 -0.66 20.07
N GLN A 180 -18.51 -0.66 19.88
CA GLN A 180 -17.59 -1.45 20.69
C GLN A 180 -17.75 -1.11 22.17
N GLY A 181 -17.86 -2.14 23.02
CA GLY A 181 -18.11 -2.00 24.46
C GLY A 181 -19.59 -1.96 24.84
N LYS A 182 -20.51 -1.72 23.90
CA LYS A 182 -21.96 -1.87 24.12
C LYS A 182 -22.47 -3.23 23.66
N LYS A 183 -21.93 -3.76 22.57
CA LYS A 183 -22.28 -5.07 21.99
C LYS A 183 -21.14 -6.07 22.16
N ARG A 184 -21.49 -7.36 22.25
CA ARG A 184 -20.52 -8.46 22.16
C ARG A 184 -20.00 -8.58 20.73
N GLU A 185 -18.72 -8.94 20.57
CA GLU A 185 -18.04 -8.99 19.27
C GLU A 185 -18.78 -9.88 18.24
N GLY A 186 -19.21 -11.08 18.62
CA GLY A 186 -19.97 -11.95 17.71
C GLY A 186 -21.28 -11.33 17.20
N ARG A 187 -21.94 -10.48 18.02
CA ARG A 187 -23.13 -9.75 17.60
C ARG A 187 -22.77 -8.60 16.65
N ILE A 188 -21.66 -7.90 16.90
CA ILE A 188 -21.14 -6.87 15.99
C ILE A 188 -20.82 -7.48 14.63
N ILE A 189 -20.16 -8.65 14.59
CA ILE A 189 -19.86 -9.37 13.35
C ILE A 189 -21.15 -9.73 12.60
N GLY A 190 -22.14 -10.31 13.28
CA GLY A 190 -23.42 -10.67 12.66
C GLY A 190 -24.18 -9.46 12.10
N ASP A 191 -24.30 -8.39 12.89
CA ASP A 191 -24.94 -7.13 12.46
C ASP A 191 -24.19 -6.53 11.24
N LEU A 192 -22.86 -6.52 11.28
CA LEU A 192 -22.01 -5.98 10.22
C LEU A 192 -22.17 -6.76 8.91
N LEU A 193 -22.09 -8.10 8.95
CA LEU A 193 -22.27 -8.92 7.75
C LEU A 193 -23.67 -8.75 7.15
N HIS A 194 -24.71 -8.67 7.98
CA HIS A 194 -26.07 -8.42 7.51
C HIS A 194 -26.21 -7.05 6.83
N GLN A 195 -25.67 -6.00 7.44
CA GLN A 195 -25.67 -4.65 6.87
C GLN A 195 -24.86 -4.59 5.58
N MET A 196 -23.66 -5.17 5.56
CA MET A 196 -22.83 -5.28 4.36
C MET A 196 -23.55 -6.00 3.23
N TYR A 197 -24.23 -7.12 3.51
CA TYR A 197 -24.98 -7.83 2.49
C TYR A 197 -26.04 -6.93 1.84
N GLY A 198 -26.86 -6.27 2.66
CA GLY A 198 -27.92 -5.38 2.17
C GLY A 198 -27.37 -4.20 1.39
N THR A 199 -26.40 -3.49 1.96
CA THR A 199 -25.77 -2.32 1.32
C THR A 199 -25.08 -2.71 0.02
N ILE A 200 -24.16 -3.67 0.04
CA ILE A 200 -23.33 -4.00 -1.12
C ILE A 200 -24.16 -4.62 -2.27
N SER A 201 -25.17 -5.42 -1.95
CA SER A 201 -26.09 -5.95 -2.96
C SER A 201 -26.89 -4.83 -3.66
N ALA A 202 -27.23 -3.75 -2.95
CA ALA A 202 -27.93 -2.60 -3.54
C ALA A 202 -27.09 -1.87 -4.61
N TYR A 203 -25.75 -1.99 -4.57
CA TYR A 203 -24.86 -1.46 -5.62
C TYR A 203 -24.65 -2.45 -6.78
N GLY A 204 -25.32 -3.60 -6.75
CA GLY A 204 -25.37 -4.59 -7.82
C GLY A 204 -24.28 -5.67 -7.74
N LEU A 205 -23.67 -5.89 -6.58
CA LEU A 205 -22.77 -7.02 -6.36
C LEU A 205 -23.57 -8.26 -5.96
N GLU A 206 -23.25 -9.39 -6.55
CA GLU A 206 -23.87 -10.68 -6.25
C GLU A 206 -23.03 -11.43 -5.20
N LEU A 207 -23.50 -11.43 -3.96
CA LEU A 207 -22.74 -11.97 -2.82
C LEU A 207 -23.08 -13.44 -2.49
N GLY A 208 -24.00 -14.06 -3.26
CA GLY A 208 -24.57 -15.37 -2.94
C GLY A 208 -25.70 -15.25 -1.91
N GLN A 209 -25.89 -16.29 -1.09
CA GLN A 209 -26.94 -16.29 -0.05
C GLN A 209 -26.53 -15.48 1.20
N GLU A 210 -25.24 -15.44 1.51
CA GLU A 210 -24.68 -14.72 2.66
C GLU A 210 -23.31 -14.13 2.30
N ILE A 211 -23.01 -12.95 2.81
CA ILE A 211 -21.67 -12.38 2.73
C ILE A 211 -20.80 -12.93 3.86
N SER A 212 -19.58 -13.32 3.51
CA SER A 212 -18.55 -13.70 4.46
C SER A 212 -17.25 -12.97 4.15
N ARG A 213 -16.26 -13.14 5.03
CA ARG A 213 -14.90 -12.67 4.75
C ARG A 213 -14.34 -13.28 3.47
N ASP A 214 -14.64 -14.55 3.20
CA ASP A 214 -14.18 -15.28 2.02
C ASP A 214 -14.79 -14.74 0.73
N THR A 215 -16.04 -14.25 0.78
CA THR A 215 -16.68 -13.57 -0.35
C THR A 215 -15.91 -12.31 -0.77
N ILE A 216 -15.32 -11.58 0.17
CA ILE A 216 -14.52 -10.38 -0.12
C ILE A 216 -13.12 -10.80 -0.59
N THR A 217 -12.55 -11.83 0.01
CA THR A 217 -11.25 -12.39 -0.42
C THR A 217 -11.32 -12.92 -1.86
N SER A 218 -12.43 -13.53 -2.28
CA SER A 218 -12.59 -14.04 -3.64
C SER A 218 -12.55 -12.90 -4.68
N ILE A 219 -13.13 -11.75 -4.36
CA ILE A 219 -13.04 -10.54 -5.20
C ILE A 219 -11.60 -10.04 -5.28
N TRP A 220 -10.86 -10.03 -4.16
CA TRP A 220 -9.44 -9.66 -4.16
C TRP A 220 -8.60 -10.62 -5.01
N ILE A 221 -8.84 -11.94 -4.89
CA ILE A 221 -8.14 -12.96 -5.69
C ILE A 221 -8.44 -12.76 -7.19
N ALA A 222 -9.69 -12.46 -7.57
CA ALA A 222 -10.04 -12.13 -8.94
C ALA A 222 -9.23 -10.93 -9.47
N ALA A 223 -9.13 -9.85 -8.68
CA ALA A 223 -8.32 -8.69 -9.03
C ALA A 223 -6.82 -9.04 -9.17
N ALA A 224 -6.28 -9.86 -8.25
CA ALA A 224 -4.89 -10.29 -8.26
C ALA A 224 -4.52 -11.10 -9.52
N PHE A 225 -5.38 -12.04 -9.93
CA PHE A 225 -5.17 -12.81 -11.15
C PHE A 225 -5.21 -11.94 -12.41
N ARG A 226 -6.13 -10.97 -12.49
CA ARG A 226 -6.25 -10.05 -13.64
C ARG A 226 -4.98 -9.24 -13.91
N ILE A 227 -4.21 -8.95 -12.87
CA ILE A 227 -2.93 -8.24 -12.97
C ILE A 227 -1.70 -9.15 -12.98
N GLY A 228 -1.92 -10.46 -13.11
CA GLY A 228 -0.88 -11.48 -13.29
C GLY A 228 -0.06 -11.81 -12.05
N ILE A 229 -0.61 -11.64 -10.83
CA ILE A 229 0.03 -12.17 -9.61
C ILE A 229 -0.04 -13.70 -9.65
N GLN A 230 1.06 -14.35 -9.27
CA GLN A 230 1.16 -15.81 -9.35
C GLN A 230 0.34 -16.50 -8.24
N PRO A 231 -0.18 -17.73 -8.47
CA PRO A 231 -0.97 -18.47 -7.49
C PRO A 231 -0.29 -18.63 -6.11
N GLU A 232 1.00 -18.92 -6.09
CA GLU A 232 1.83 -19.07 -4.89
C GLU A 232 1.97 -17.77 -4.10
N GLU A 233 2.05 -16.63 -4.80
CA GLU A 233 2.11 -15.30 -4.19
C GLU A 233 0.75 -14.93 -3.58
N ILE A 234 -0.35 -15.22 -4.30
CA ILE A 234 -1.72 -15.05 -3.77
C ILE A 234 -1.89 -15.87 -2.50
N ARG A 235 -1.43 -17.13 -2.51
CA ARG A 235 -1.50 -18.04 -1.37
C ARG A 235 -0.72 -17.56 -0.15
N ALA A 236 0.41 -16.89 -0.37
CA ALA A 236 1.18 -16.30 0.71
C ALA A 236 0.47 -15.08 1.33
N ILE A 237 -0.37 -14.37 0.57
CA ILE A 237 -1.03 -13.14 1.01
C ILE A 237 -2.35 -13.40 1.73
N VAL A 238 -3.24 -14.23 1.19
CA VAL A 238 -4.59 -14.41 1.73
C VAL A 238 -4.60 -15.23 3.03
N ARG A 239 -5.46 -14.87 3.99
CA ARG A 239 -5.58 -15.59 5.27
C ARG A 239 -6.31 -16.94 5.13
N SER A 240 -7.36 -16.96 4.32
CA SER A 240 -8.21 -18.12 4.06
C SER A 240 -8.41 -18.27 2.56
N ILE A 241 -8.61 -19.51 2.11
CA ILE A 241 -8.94 -19.80 0.70
C ILE A 241 -10.46 -19.86 0.59
N PRO A 242 -11.09 -18.97 -0.19
CA PRO A 242 -12.50 -19.07 -0.52
C PRO A 242 -12.79 -20.35 -1.31
N LYS A 243 -13.96 -20.96 -1.10
CA LYS A 243 -14.38 -22.17 -1.82
C LYS A 243 -14.29 -22.04 -3.35
N GLU A 244 -14.55 -20.84 -3.86
CA GLU A 244 -14.51 -20.51 -5.28
C GLU A 244 -13.12 -20.74 -5.87
N TYR A 245 -12.08 -20.55 -5.05
CA TYR A 245 -10.68 -20.73 -5.39
C TYR A 245 -10.06 -21.91 -4.63
N SER A 246 -10.85 -22.93 -4.26
CA SER A 246 -10.39 -24.09 -3.47
C SER A 246 -9.18 -24.81 -4.06
N PHE A 247 -8.99 -24.77 -5.39
CA PHE A 247 -7.79 -25.31 -6.05
C PHE A 247 -6.47 -24.69 -5.55
N LEU A 248 -6.52 -23.48 -5.00
CA LEU A 248 -5.36 -22.83 -4.38
C LEU A 248 -4.85 -23.58 -3.15
N GLN A 249 -5.64 -24.47 -2.54
CA GLN A 249 -5.20 -25.29 -1.41
C GLN A 249 -4.06 -26.24 -1.77
N TYR A 250 -3.95 -26.62 -3.05
CA TYR A 250 -2.89 -27.47 -3.56
C TYR A 250 -1.61 -26.70 -3.90
N ILE A 251 -1.65 -25.37 -3.88
CA ILE A 251 -0.50 -24.53 -4.21
C ILE A 251 0.30 -24.23 -2.95
N LEU A 252 1.60 -24.49 -3.01
CA LEU A 252 2.54 -24.11 -1.96
C LEU A 252 2.67 -22.58 -1.91
N PRO A 253 2.46 -21.94 -0.75
CA PRO A 253 2.66 -20.49 -0.62
C PRO A 253 4.11 -20.09 -0.88
N ALA A 254 4.31 -19.00 -1.61
CA ALA A 254 5.64 -18.41 -1.81
C ALA A 254 6.21 -17.85 -0.49
N GLU A 255 7.52 -17.94 -0.32
CA GLU A 255 8.23 -17.23 0.75
C GLU A 255 8.37 -15.76 0.35
N LEU A 256 7.54 -14.89 0.93
CA LEU A 256 7.54 -13.46 0.64
C LEU A 256 8.10 -12.67 1.82
N GLU A 257 9.08 -11.82 1.55
CA GLU A 257 9.47 -10.78 2.49
C GLU A 257 8.33 -9.76 2.68
N THR A 258 8.31 -9.07 3.83
CA THR A 258 7.27 -8.08 4.14
C THR A 258 7.15 -6.99 3.07
N ALA A 259 8.28 -6.54 2.51
CA ALA A 259 8.30 -5.52 1.45
C ALA A 259 7.62 -6.02 0.16
N ASP A 260 7.90 -7.25 -0.27
CA ASP A 260 7.29 -7.85 -1.45
C ASP A 260 5.80 -8.13 -1.26
N ARG A 261 5.42 -8.61 -0.08
CA ARG A 261 4.01 -8.77 0.30
C ARG A 261 3.24 -7.45 0.16
N LEU A 262 3.77 -6.36 0.73
CA LEU A 262 3.17 -5.03 0.64
C LEU A 262 3.13 -4.52 -0.80
N ARG A 263 4.19 -4.74 -1.59
CA ARG A 263 4.26 -4.37 -3.01
C ARG A 263 3.15 -5.04 -3.82
N LEU A 264 2.93 -6.34 -3.63
CA LEU A 264 1.88 -7.09 -4.32
C LEU A 264 0.48 -6.63 -3.89
N MET A 265 0.25 -6.46 -2.59
CA MET A 265 -1.00 -5.90 -2.07
C MET A 265 -1.31 -4.51 -2.65
N GLN A 266 -0.30 -3.63 -2.70
CA GLN A 266 -0.43 -2.29 -3.29
C GLN A 266 -0.73 -2.37 -4.80
N LYS A 267 -0.11 -3.32 -5.52
CA LYS A 267 -0.37 -3.54 -6.95
C LYS A 267 -1.85 -3.91 -7.20
N VAL A 268 -2.43 -4.78 -6.37
CA VAL A 268 -3.86 -5.12 -6.44
C VAL A 268 -4.72 -3.92 -6.10
N ALA A 269 -4.43 -3.24 -4.99
CA ALA A 269 -5.18 -2.06 -4.56
C ALA A 269 -5.20 -0.96 -5.64
N ASP A 270 -4.08 -0.76 -6.34
CA ASP A 270 -3.97 0.19 -7.45
C ASP A 270 -4.82 -0.23 -8.65
N SER A 271 -4.87 -1.53 -8.99
CA SER A 271 -5.73 -2.01 -10.08
C SER A 271 -7.22 -1.81 -9.81
N ILE A 272 -7.62 -1.80 -8.54
CA ILE A 272 -9.00 -1.57 -8.11
C ILE A 272 -9.28 -0.07 -8.02
N HIS A 273 -8.35 0.72 -7.47
CA HIS A 273 -8.49 2.14 -7.21
C HIS A 273 -7.21 2.93 -7.55
N ASP A 274 -6.99 3.18 -8.84
CA ASP A 274 -5.87 3.98 -9.37
C ASP A 274 -6.17 5.49 -9.46
N ALA A 275 -7.45 5.87 -9.35
CA ALA A 275 -7.92 7.19 -9.75
C ALA A 275 -7.60 8.32 -8.77
N ALA A 276 -7.14 8.00 -7.55
CA ALA A 276 -6.80 9.00 -6.55
C ALA A 276 -5.52 9.77 -6.91
N SER A 277 -5.54 11.09 -6.73
CA SER A 277 -4.34 11.92 -6.84
C SER A 277 -3.44 11.69 -5.62
N ARG A 278 -2.20 11.24 -5.86
CA ARG A 278 -1.24 10.84 -4.84
C ARG A 278 0.00 11.72 -4.86
N TRP A 279 0.69 11.80 -3.74
CA TRP A 279 1.98 12.46 -3.63
C TRP A 279 3.08 11.56 -4.19
N PHE A 280 4.00 12.16 -4.93
CA PHE A 280 5.17 11.53 -5.53
C PHE A 280 6.38 12.42 -5.30
N VAL A 281 7.57 11.83 -5.48
CA VAL A 281 8.84 12.54 -5.38
C VAL A 281 9.56 12.51 -6.71
N MET A 282 9.97 13.68 -7.19
CA MET A 282 10.91 13.80 -8.28
C MET A 282 12.25 14.36 -7.81
N LYS A 283 13.33 13.80 -8.35
CA LYS A 283 14.69 14.32 -8.21
C LYS A 283 15.02 15.14 -9.45
N MET A 284 15.22 16.45 -9.25
CA MET A 284 15.67 17.38 -10.26
C MET A 284 17.14 17.10 -10.61
N ARG A 285 17.47 17.12 -11.89
CA ARG A 285 18.85 17.02 -12.39
C ARG A 285 19.63 18.31 -12.05
N PRO A 286 20.97 18.25 -11.99
CA PRO A 286 21.79 19.40 -11.67
C PRO A 286 21.48 20.60 -12.56
N GLY A 287 21.36 21.78 -11.96
CA GLY A 287 21.10 23.03 -12.67
C GLY A 287 19.61 23.39 -12.83
N ASN A 288 18.69 22.46 -12.56
CA ASN A 288 17.25 22.71 -12.68
C ASN A 288 16.61 23.11 -11.34
N THR A 289 15.66 24.03 -11.43
CA THR A 289 14.85 24.54 -10.31
C THR A 289 13.40 24.09 -10.42
N PRO A 290 12.60 24.17 -9.33
CA PRO A 290 11.17 23.86 -9.39
C PRO A 290 10.41 24.69 -10.42
N ASP A 291 10.85 25.93 -10.68
CA ASP A 291 10.20 26.80 -11.65
C ASP A 291 10.53 26.39 -13.09
N ASP A 292 11.75 25.92 -13.37
CA ASP A 292 12.10 25.34 -14.67
C ASP A 292 11.20 24.13 -14.99
N ILE A 293 10.92 23.29 -13.99
CA ILE A 293 10.00 22.16 -14.12
C ILE A 293 8.57 22.64 -14.44
N LYS A 294 8.05 23.62 -13.70
CA LYS A 294 6.70 24.15 -13.95
C LYS A 294 6.59 24.77 -15.34
N THR A 295 7.60 25.51 -15.78
CA THR A 295 7.67 26.11 -17.12
C THR A 295 7.63 25.03 -18.20
N ALA A 296 8.49 24.01 -18.11
CA ALA A 296 8.53 22.92 -19.09
C ALA A 296 7.20 22.15 -19.17
N ILE A 297 6.53 21.93 -18.03
CA ILE A 297 5.20 21.31 -18.01
C ILE A 297 4.17 22.22 -18.67
N SER A 298 4.19 23.53 -18.39
CA SER A 298 3.27 24.50 -18.98
C SER A 298 3.39 24.61 -20.50
N GLU A 299 4.61 24.51 -21.03
CA GLU A 299 4.90 24.57 -22.47
C GLU A 299 4.46 23.30 -23.20
N THR A 300 4.48 22.15 -22.52
CA THR A 300 4.13 20.87 -23.13
C THR A 300 2.64 20.55 -23.02
N ASP A 301 2.07 20.73 -21.83
CA ASP A 301 0.66 20.48 -21.55
C ASP A 301 0.21 21.35 -20.37
N GLY A 302 -0.22 22.58 -20.69
CA GLY A 302 -0.73 23.52 -19.70
C GLY A 302 -1.92 22.98 -18.88
N LYS A 303 -2.71 22.03 -19.41
CA LYS A 303 -3.80 21.40 -18.65
C LYS A 303 -3.26 20.46 -17.57
N MET A 304 -2.19 19.73 -17.88
CA MET A 304 -1.53 18.84 -16.91
C MET A 304 -1.03 19.61 -15.68
N LEU A 305 -0.57 20.85 -15.85
CA LEU A 305 -0.10 21.68 -14.74
C LEU A 305 -1.22 22.01 -13.75
N TYR A 306 -2.45 22.26 -14.22
CA TYR A 306 -3.60 22.59 -13.37
C TYR A 306 -4.04 21.41 -12.49
N ASP A 307 -3.79 20.17 -12.94
CA ASP A 307 -4.11 18.95 -12.19
C ASP A 307 -3.02 18.57 -11.17
N MET A 308 -1.98 19.40 -11.03
CA MET A 308 -0.83 19.15 -10.16
C MET A 308 -0.78 20.07 -8.94
N THR A 309 -0.34 19.52 -7.81
CA THR A 309 0.07 20.32 -6.64
C THR A 309 1.55 20.11 -6.36
N PHE A 310 2.35 21.16 -6.33
CA PHE A 310 3.78 21.06 -6.00
C PHE A 310 4.04 21.42 -4.54
N TYR A 311 5.01 20.76 -3.92
CA TYR A 311 5.49 21.08 -2.58
C TYR A 311 7.02 21.02 -2.55
N TYR A 312 7.64 22.17 -2.25
CA TYR A 312 9.09 22.34 -2.18
C TYR A 312 9.45 23.09 -0.90
N PRO A 313 9.64 22.40 0.24
CA PRO A 313 9.84 23.07 1.52
C PRO A 313 11.18 23.80 1.59
N THR A 314 11.14 25.06 2.03
CA THR A 314 12.31 25.93 2.20
C THR A 314 12.41 26.43 3.65
N GLN A 315 13.64 26.70 4.10
CA GLN A 315 13.98 27.30 5.39
C GLN A 315 14.72 28.61 5.19
N GLN A 316 14.47 29.58 6.07
CA GLN A 316 15.24 30.82 6.11
C GLN A 316 16.49 30.63 6.97
N LEU A 317 17.66 30.74 6.35
CA LEU A 317 18.95 30.74 7.02
C LEU A 317 19.48 32.16 7.11
N VAL A 318 19.94 32.56 8.29
CA VAL A 318 20.66 33.82 8.47
C VAL A 318 22.15 33.53 8.36
N ILE A 319 22.74 33.86 7.22
CA ILE A 319 24.16 33.65 6.97
C ILE A 319 24.86 35.01 7.07
N ALA A 320 25.98 35.07 7.80
CA ALA A 320 26.83 36.26 7.78
C ALA A 320 27.58 36.32 6.45
N ASP A 321 27.43 37.42 5.71
CA ASP A 321 28.26 37.70 4.55
C ASP A 321 29.75 37.81 4.97
N LYS A 322 30.68 37.73 4.02
CA LYS A 322 32.13 37.88 4.23
C LYS A 322 32.52 39.19 4.94
N LYS A 323 31.61 40.16 5.01
CA LYS A 323 31.73 41.45 5.72
C LYS A 323 31.01 41.47 7.09
N GLY A 324 30.57 40.32 7.61
CA GLY A 324 29.87 40.20 8.89
C GLY A 324 28.38 40.62 8.87
N LYS A 325 27.85 41.02 7.71
CA LYS A 325 26.46 41.47 7.57
C LYS A 325 25.52 40.26 7.46
N ARG A 326 24.57 40.12 8.38
CA ARG A 326 23.59 39.04 8.39
C ARG A 326 22.65 39.17 7.18
N LYS A 327 22.63 38.16 6.31
CA LYS A 327 21.73 38.05 5.17
C LYS A 327 20.78 36.88 5.37
N LYS A 328 19.48 37.12 5.22
CA LYS A 328 18.46 36.06 5.17
C LYS A 328 18.52 35.41 3.78
N ILE A 329 18.71 34.10 3.74
CA ILE A 329 18.76 33.29 2.51
C ILE A 329 17.77 32.15 2.67
N GLU A 330 16.88 32.01 1.71
CA GLU A 330 15.93 30.90 1.65
C GLU A 330 16.63 29.69 0.99
N LYS A 331 16.72 28.56 1.71
CA LYS A 331 17.37 27.34 1.24
C LYS A 331 16.39 26.17 1.36
N PRO A 332 16.31 25.26 0.37
CA PRO A 332 15.47 24.07 0.49
C PRO A 332 15.90 23.18 1.65
N TYR A 333 14.92 22.55 2.32
CA TYR A 333 15.18 21.48 3.29
C TYR A 333 15.82 20.27 2.60
N LEU A 334 15.31 19.90 1.43
CA LEU A 334 15.85 18.83 0.59
C LEU A 334 16.21 19.39 -0.80
N PRO A 335 17.48 19.79 -1.03
CA PRO A 335 17.91 20.27 -2.33
C PRO A 335 17.64 19.25 -3.43
N SER A 336 17.20 19.74 -4.61
CA SER A 336 16.92 18.91 -5.79
C SER A 336 15.76 17.92 -5.64
N ILE A 337 15.01 17.93 -4.54
CA ILE A 337 13.86 17.06 -4.32
C ILE A 337 12.58 17.89 -4.34
N LEU A 338 11.71 17.61 -5.30
CA LEU A 338 10.42 18.27 -5.46
C LEU A 338 9.30 17.25 -5.25
N PHE A 339 8.39 17.54 -4.32
CA PHE A 339 7.19 16.74 -4.14
C PHE A 339 6.11 17.26 -5.08
N PHE A 340 5.31 16.35 -5.62
CA PHE A 340 4.19 16.71 -6.47
C PHE A 340 3.02 15.76 -6.27
N LYS A 341 1.80 16.27 -6.37
CA LYS A 341 0.56 15.49 -6.26
C LYS A 341 -0.09 15.40 -7.63
N MET A 342 -0.37 14.20 -8.11
CA MET A 342 -1.15 13.96 -9.34
C MET A 342 -1.71 12.55 -9.37
N ARG A 343 -2.53 12.24 -10.39
CA ARG A 343 -3.00 10.87 -10.63
C ARG A 343 -1.87 9.99 -11.19
N LYS A 344 -1.81 8.72 -10.78
CA LYS A 344 -0.68 7.82 -11.08
C LYS A 344 -0.49 7.56 -12.58
N ASP A 345 -1.58 7.37 -13.33
CA ASP A 345 -1.58 7.18 -14.79
C ASP A 345 -0.96 8.37 -15.56
N LYS A 346 -0.93 9.56 -14.97
CA LYS A 346 -0.33 10.77 -15.55
C LYS A 346 1.15 10.92 -15.25
N VAL A 347 1.71 10.15 -14.32
CA VAL A 347 3.13 10.24 -13.95
C VAL A 347 4.03 9.78 -15.10
N ALA A 348 3.74 8.64 -15.73
CA ALA A 348 4.59 8.16 -16.83
C ALA A 348 4.62 9.10 -18.05
N PRO A 349 3.47 9.62 -18.54
CA PRO A 349 3.44 10.65 -19.56
C PRO A 349 4.22 11.91 -19.19
N LEU A 350 4.12 12.39 -17.94
CA LEU A 350 4.87 13.55 -17.46
C LEU A 350 6.38 13.36 -17.67
N PHE A 351 6.94 12.24 -17.19
CA PHE A 351 8.39 11.99 -17.27
C PHE A 351 8.90 11.66 -18.67
N ARG A 352 8.04 11.34 -19.63
CA ARG A 352 8.43 11.32 -21.05
C ARG A 352 8.76 12.72 -21.56
N ASN A 353 8.10 13.74 -21.02
CA ASN A 353 8.26 15.13 -21.45
C ASN A 353 9.34 15.86 -20.67
N ILE A 354 9.46 15.62 -19.35
CA ILE A 354 10.41 16.32 -18.46
C ILE A 354 11.63 15.48 -18.07
N GLY A 355 11.87 14.34 -18.71
CA GLY A 355 12.93 13.38 -18.33
C GLY A 355 14.36 13.93 -18.34
N GLU A 356 14.59 14.96 -19.16
CA GLU A 356 15.85 15.72 -19.23
C GLU A 356 16.05 16.68 -18.05
N LEU A 357 14.98 17.01 -17.33
CA LEU A 357 15.00 17.95 -16.20
C LEU A 357 14.92 17.25 -14.85
N ALA A 358 14.16 16.15 -14.76
CA ALA A 358 13.95 15.40 -13.53
C ALA A 358 13.59 13.93 -13.78
N TRP A 359 13.72 13.10 -12.74
CA TRP A 359 13.22 11.72 -12.73
C TRP A 359 12.44 11.41 -11.44
N CYS A 360 11.50 10.47 -11.49
CA CYS A 360 10.67 10.08 -10.34
C CYS A 360 11.13 8.76 -9.74
N TYR A 361 11.07 8.65 -8.41
CA TYR A 361 11.40 7.42 -7.70
C TYR A 361 10.42 6.29 -8.02
N ARG A 362 10.96 5.08 -8.08
CA ARG A 362 10.24 3.81 -8.32
C ARG A 362 10.55 2.83 -7.19
N TRP A 363 9.70 1.84 -7.01
CA TRP A 363 9.88 0.79 -6.00
C TRP A 363 11.16 -0.02 -6.20
N SER A 364 11.56 -0.26 -7.45
CA SER A 364 12.84 -0.85 -7.81
C SER A 364 13.42 -0.17 -9.05
N ASN A 365 14.68 -0.48 -9.37
CA ASN A 365 15.40 0.09 -10.50
C ASN A 365 15.04 -0.57 -11.86
N THR A 366 14.02 -1.42 -11.92
CA THR A 366 13.59 -2.04 -13.19
C THR A 366 12.71 -1.09 -14.00
N PRO A 367 12.78 -1.10 -15.35
CA PRO A 367 11.96 -0.24 -16.21
C PRO A 367 10.45 -0.37 -15.97
N ASP A 368 10.01 -1.59 -15.63
CA ASP A 368 8.60 -1.93 -15.37
C ASP A 368 8.16 -1.69 -13.92
N SER A 369 9.08 -1.24 -13.05
CA SER A 369 8.72 -0.95 -11.65
C SER A 369 7.76 0.23 -11.58
N PRO A 370 6.66 0.14 -10.81
CA PRO A 370 5.76 1.26 -10.60
C PRO A 370 6.46 2.43 -9.89
N TYR A 371 5.98 3.65 -10.16
CA TYR A 371 6.39 4.85 -9.42
C TYR A 371 5.99 4.75 -7.95
N CYS A 372 6.86 5.21 -7.07
CA CYS A 372 6.63 5.20 -5.63
C CYS A 372 5.76 6.40 -5.23
N ALA A 373 4.56 6.12 -4.73
CA ALA A 373 3.67 7.11 -4.17
C ALA A 373 3.87 7.20 -2.65
N ILE A 374 3.87 8.41 -2.12
CA ILE A 374 3.98 8.71 -0.69
C ILE A 374 2.58 8.65 -0.09
N SER A 375 2.46 7.97 1.06
CA SER A 375 1.20 7.92 1.77
C SER A 375 0.80 9.29 2.32
N LEU A 376 -0.51 9.52 2.45
CA LEU A 376 -1.00 10.76 3.05
C LEU A 376 -0.49 10.91 4.50
N ARG A 377 -0.39 9.79 5.23
CA ARG A 377 0.15 9.74 6.58
C ARG A 377 1.62 10.15 6.62
N GLU A 378 2.44 9.58 5.74
CA GLU A 378 3.88 9.91 5.64
C GLU A 378 4.09 11.37 5.23
N MET A 379 3.34 11.84 4.22
CA MET A 379 3.45 13.21 3.76
C MET A 379 3.03 14.22 4.84
N LYS A 380 1.93 13.94 5.56
CA LYS A 380 1.51 14.75 6.71
C LYS A 380 2.54 14.72 7.83
N ALA A 381 3.15 13.56 8.11
CA ALA A 381 4.20 13.45 9.13
C ALA A 381 5.43 14.29 8.76
N PHE A 382 5.84 14.26 7.48
CA PHE A 382 6.93 15.08 6.94
C PHE A 382 6.61 16.58 6.99
N GLN A 383 5.43 16.99 6.52
CA GLN A 383 4.96 18.37 6.56
C GLN A 383 4.91 18.91 7.99
N LYS A 384 4.41 18.10 8.94
CA LYS A 384 4.38 18.44 10.38
C LYS A 384 5.79 18.56 10.95
N HIS A 385 6.70 17.68 10.58
CA HIS A 385 8.10 17.72 11.05
C HIS A 385 8.82 18.99 10.59
N ILE A 386 8.56 19.44 9.37
CA ILE A 386 9.14 20.66 8.80
C ILE A 386 8.44 21.94 9.27
N GLY A 387 7.22 21.83 9.83
CA GLY A 387 6.41 22.96 10.27
C GLY A 387 5.69 23.72 9.15
N SER A 388 5.53 23.12 7.96
CA SER A 388 4.87 23.72 6.80
C SER A 388 3.75 22.80 6.30
N PHE A 389 2.49 23.18 6.54
CA PHE A 389 1.32 22.33 6.31
C PHE A 389 0.78 22.36 4.86
N THR A 390 0.91 23.47 4.12
CA THR A 390 0.64 23.57 2.66
C THR A 390 1.56 24.63 2.01
N PRO A 391 1.74 24.64 0.66
CA PRO A 391 2.54 25.66 -0.05
C PRO A 391 2.07 27.10 0.21
N ASP A 392 0.79 27.27 0.51
CA ASP A 392 0.09 28.56 0.66
C ASP A 392 -0.09 28.95 2.14
N VAL A 393 0.15 28.01 3.07
CA VAL A 393 0.10 28.24 4.52
C VAL A 393 1.52 28.24 5.06
N ARG A 394 2.16 29.41 5.00
CA ARG A 394 3.25 29.74 5.91
C ARG A 394 2.61 30.17 7.23
N MET A 395 2.76 29.37 8.28
CA MET A 395 2.48 29.89 9.62
C MET A 395 3.59 30.88 9.96
N GLU A 396 3.31 32.18 9.80
CA GLU A 396 3.94 33.16 10.68
C GLU A 396 3.30 32.99 12.05
N ILE A 397 4.08 32.41 12.95
CA ILE A 397 3.69 32.25 14.35
C ILE A 397 3.81 33.65 14.97
N VAL A 398 2.66 34.30 15.16
CA VAL A 398 2.57 35.55 15.91
C VAL A 398 2.87 35.22 17.37
N THR A 399 3.93 35.86 17.89
CA THR A 399 4.25 35.90 19.32
C THR A 399 3.03 36.33 20.11
N LEU A 400 2.62 35.56 21.12
CA LEU A 400 1.71 36.08 22.14
C LEU A 400 2.40 37.27 22.82
N ASP A 401 1.78 38.44 22.78
CA ASP A 401 2.30 39.70 23.35
C ASP A 401 2.41 39.70 24.89
N THR A 402 2.26 38.55 25.56
CA THR A 402 2.27 38.45 27.02
C THR A 402 3.29 37.40 27.48
N PRO A 403 4.43 37.80 28.08
CA PRO A 403 5.41 36.86 28.62
C PRO A 403 4.82 36.03 29.78
N LEU A 404 5.18 34.75 29.85
CA LEU A 404 4.72 33.80 30.87
C LEU A 404 5.24 34.19 32.28
N ALA A 405 4.39 34.09 33.30
CA ALA A 405 4.70 34.54 34.65
C ALA A 405 5.53 33.51 35.46
N VAL A 406 6.38 33.99 36.37
CA VAL A 406 7.13 33.14 37.32
C VAL A 406 6.15 32.42 38.25
N ASN A 407 6.40 31.14 38.55
CA ASN A 407 5.54 30.21 39.30
C ASN A 407 4.27 29.72 38.56
N GLN A 408 4.18 29.94 37.25
CA GLN A 408 3.12 29.36 36.43
C GLN A 408 3.36 27.87 36.22
N GLN A 409 2.30 27.05 36.38
CA GLN A 409 2.33 25.66 35.97
C GLN A 409 2.31 25.59 34.46
N VAL A 410 3.17 24.74 33.90
CA VAL A 410 3.28 24.55 32.46
C VAL A 410 3.35 23.07 32.12
N ARG A 411 2.69 22.65 31.05
CA ARG A 411 2.82 21.36 30.39
C ARG A 411 3.86 21.50 29.28
N ILE A 412 4.78 20.54 29.22
CA ILE A 412 5.80 20.52 28.18
C ILE A 412 5.24 19.76 26.98
N ASP A 413 5.06 20.45 25.86
CA ASP A 413 4.57 19.88 24.61
C ASP A 413 5.74 19.83 23.61
N GLY A 414 6.39 18.68 23.51
CA GLY A 414 7.56 18.47 22.67
C GLY A 414 7.99 17.00 22.64
N TYR A 415 8.31 16.48 21.46
CA TYR A 415 8.72 15.08 21.32
C TYR A 415 10.01 14.79 22.11
N GLY A 416 9.97 13.79 23.01
CA GLY A 416 11.09 13.37 23.85
C GLY A 416 10.63 12.69 25.14
N ALA A 417 11.56 12.38 26.06
CA ALA A 417 11.27 11.68 27.33
C ALA A 417 10.39 12.47 28.33
N LEU A 418 10.11 13.74 28.04
CA LEU A 418 9.39 14.67 28.92
C LEU A 418 8.08 15.19 28.29
N ASP A 419 7.67 14.62 27.16
CA ASP A 419 6.40 14.95 26.50
C ASP A 419 5.21 14.71 27.47
N ASN A 420 4.27 15.64 27.53
CA ASN A 420 3.10 15.64 28.42
C ASN A 420 3.40 15.73 29.95
N GLN A 421 4.64 16.01 30.36
CA GLN A 421 4.93 16.18 31.80
C GLN A 421 4.60 17.58 32.33
N LEU A 422 4.21 17.63 33.61
CA LEU A 422 3.84 18.84 34.34
C LEU A 422 5.07 19.44 35.04
N GLY A 423 5.36 20.71 34.80
CA GLY A 423 6.45 21.45 35.44
C GLY A 423 5.99 22.76 36.08
N VAL A 424 6.80 23.27 37.02
CA VAL A 424 6.61 24.60 37.64
C VAL A 424 7.81 25.48 37.33
N ILE A 425 7.60 26.66 36.75
CA ILE A 425 8.68 27.59 36.44
C ILE A 425 9.16 28.29 37.73
N ARG A 426 10.25 27.81 38.33
CA ARG A 426 10.99 28.55 39.37
C ARG A 426 12.16 29.29 38.75
N SER A 427 11.97 30.58 38.43
CA SER A 427 13.06 31.43 37.92
C SER A 427 14.02 31.82 39.05
N ILE A 428 15.25 31.31 39.02
CA ILE A 428 16.39 31.95 39.69
C ILE A 428 17.21 32.62 38.59
N HIS A 429 17.25 33.95 38.60
CA HIS A 429 18.13 34.71 37.71
C HIS A 429 19.57 34.49 38.16
N ASN A 430 20.33 33.70 37.38
CA ASN A 430 21.77 33.62 37.59
C ASN A 430 22.43 34.86 36.96
N SER A 431 23.44 35.40 37.64
CA SER A 431 24.18 36.62 37.27
C SER A 431 24.90 36.57 35.91
N ASN A 432 24.84 35.44 35.21
CA ASN A 432 25.40 35.19 33.88
C ASN A 432 24.37 35.19 32.73
N GLY A 433 23.11 35.59 33.01
CA GLY A 433 22.06 35.69 32.00
C GLY A 433 21.47 34.34 31.56
N THR A 434 21.61 33.30 32.39
CA THR A 434 21.00 31.98 32.16
C THR A 434 19.76 31.78 33.03
N ARG A 435 18.77 31.03 32.53
CA ARG A 435 17.58 30.62 33.28
C ARG A 435 17.73 29.15 33.71
N THR A 436 17.59 28.90 35.00
CA THR A 436 17.58 27.52 35.53
C THR A 436 16.14 27.05 35.67
N TYR A 437 15.82 25.96 35.00
CA TYR A 437 14.51 25.31 35.07
C TYR A 437 14.59 24.14 36.05
N THR A 438 13.56 23.98 36.88
CA THR A 438 13.47 22.90 37.86
C THR A 438 12.19 22.11 37.63
N LEU A 439 12.31 20.85 37.22
CA LEU A 439 11.20 19.90 37.11
C LEU A 439 11.14 19.08 38.40
N ALA A 440 9.98 19.10 39.08
CA ALA A 440 9.74 18.20 40.19
C ALA A 440 9.35 16.82 39.64
N LEU A 441 10.19 15.82 39.85
CA LEU A 441 9.94 14.44 39.42
C LEU A 441 9.08 13.70 40.46
N SER A 442 9.20 14.06 41.74
CA SER A 442 8.37 13.57 42.85
C SER A 442 8.31 14.60 43.98
N GLY A 443 7.56 14.32 45.07
CA GLY A 443 7.46 15.24 46.22
C GLY A 443 8.79 15.49 46.96
N LYS A 444 9.85 14.74 46.64
CA LYS A 444 11.18 14.88 47.24
C LYS A 444 12.33 14.90 46.22
N GLU A 445 12.07 14.74 44.93
CA GLU A 445 13.11 14.65 43.89
C GLU A 445 12.89 15.68 42.78
N PHE A 446 13.99 16.31 42.36
CA PHE A 446 13.96 17.40 41.39
C PHE A 446 15.07 17.20 40.35
N ALA A 447 14.74 17.43 39.08
CA ALA A 447 15.71 17.57 38.00
C ALA A 447 15.90 19.05 37.68
N THR A 448 17.14 19.52 37.74
CA THR A 448 17.51 20.90 37.40
C THR A 448 18.34 20.92 36.13
N TRP A 449 18.08 21.87 35.25
CA TRP A 449 18.97 22.14 34.12
C TRP A 449 18.99 23.64 33.79
N THR A 450 20.16 24.09 33.33
CA THR A 450 20.43 25.50 33.05
C THR A 450 20.59 25.66 31.54
N VAL A 451 19.73 26.48 30.93
CA VAL A 451 19.78 26.76 29.48
C VAL A 451 19.87 28.26 29.29
N LYS A 452 20.54 28.66 28.22
CA LYS A 452 20.70 30.08 27.88
C LYS A 452 19.36 30.72 27.51
N ASP A 453 18.48 29.98 26.82
CA ASP A 453 17.04 30.24 26.64
C ASP A 453 16.35 28.95 26.19
N ILE A 454 15.18 28.61 26.76
CA ILE A 454 14.25 27.62 26.20
C ILE A 454 13.15 28.43 25.50
N GLU A 455 12.94 28.16 24.21
CA GLU A 455 11.89 28.82 23.45
C GLU A 455 10.52 28.51 24.07
N GLU A 456 9.73 29.55 24.36
CA GLU A 456 8.43 29.45 25.04
C GLU A 456 7.42 28.56 24.28
N ILE A 457 7.72 28.25 23.01
CA ILE A 457 6.95 27.36 22.13
C ILE A 457 6.80 25.93 22.66
N TYR A 458 7.66 25.48 23.57
CA TYR A 458 7.62 24.14 24.17
C TYR A 458 6.91 24.11 25.53
N LEU A 459 6.38 25.25 26.00
CA LEU A 459 5.78 25.42 27.31
C LEU A 459 4.32 25.86 27.16
N GLN A 460 3.39 25.01 27.59
CA GLN A 460 1.96 25.32 27.61
C GLN A 460 1.51 25.66 29.03
N PRO A 461 0.96 26.85 29.31
CA PRO A 461 0.44 27.16 30.64
C PRO A 461 -0.77 26.30 31.02
N ILE A 462 -0.82 25.92 32.29
CA ILE A 462 -1.93 25.22 32.92
C ILE A 462 -2.61 26.22 33.84
N SER A 463 -3.90 26.43 33.59
CA SER A 463 -4.78 27.31 34.38
C SER A 463 -5.07 26.72 35.75
#